data_AF-A0A970TRV2-F1
#
_entry.id   AF-A0A970TRV2-F1
#
_cell.length_a   1.000
_cell.length_b   1.000
_cell.length_c   1.000
_cell.angle_alpha   90.00
_cell.angle_beta   90.00
_cell.angle_gamma   90.00
#
_symmetry.space_group_name_H-M   'P 1'
#
loop_
_entity.id
_entity.type
_entity.pdbx_description
1 polymer ?
#
loop_
_entity_poly.entity_id
_entity_poly.type
_entity_poly.pdbx_seq_one_letter_code
_entity_poly.pdbx_strand_id
1 'polypeptide(L)'
;DKLAAAEAKIPELQTNADAAAFRTAHGTILAKTVETVAIGDKTAVNAALTAYAALSQEIQAKLSVEKSLLDSLEAEIPLVEAAKSSLNEAIYWANLEMDQVVVSVNGSDVSIVSKWVSQSEMDQFSTVIQTARATRDISSAMKSSLESAMAALDAAQADFLAAIKAGTQVLYITASPNAVVESADFQQTIMLTLSQGSFVENIGPQDISLEGDFTGLSVIVGSRTEANTIRIELSGVLNRLAGTGTIIISADASTQQQLITTEVKVEPVPVPAFALSGLSIREGLGGSGAELMGDFDGELLSYSIQLEEETESVQVRATAAPDTIARIFLDTTEIMDGIVPLVQGENLVRVVVMEEGRLDRSYVITIQRGPMDECFIATAAYGSKFESAVVLLRHFRDQYLLSNKPGAALVDFYYRHSPPIAAWIADNDTLRMGTRIVLTPIVGMVYLIYHPATAILAGLMVMLLLIVLARYRRRKIIV
;
A
#
# COMPACT_ATOMS: atom_id res chain seq x y z
N ASP A 1 103.41 46.90 48.34
CA ASP A 1 102.55 47.68 47.40
C ASP A 1 102.09 46.88 46.19
N LYS A 2 102.96 46.43 45.28
CA LYS A 2 102.52 45.66 44.09
C LYS A 2 101.89 44.29 44.41
N LEU A 3 102.36 43.61 45.45
CA LEU A 3 101.80 42.32 45.90
C LEU A 3 100.40 42.48 46.50
N ALA A 4 100.21 43.46 47.39
CA ALA A 4 98.91 43.78 47.99
C ALA A 4 97.86 44.22 46.93
N ALA A 5 98.29 44.96 45.90
CA ALA A 5 97.42 45.33 44.78
C ALA A 5 97.07 44.14 43.87
N ALA A 6 97.95 43.13 43.77
CA ALA A 6 97.66 41.89 43.05
C ALA A 6 96.72 40.98 43.85
N GLU A 7 96.94 40.84 45.16
CA GLU A 7 96.10 40.05 46.07
C GLU A 7 94.67 40.62 46.16
N ALA A 8 94.51 41.94 46.14
CA ALA A 8 93.20 42.59 46.09
C ALA A 8 92.41 42.33 44.79
N LYS A 9 93.08 41.90 43.71
CA LYS A 9 92.48 41.61 42.39
C LYS A 9 92.06 40.15 42.23
N ILE A 10 92.56 39.25 43.08
CA ILE A 10 92.27 37.81 43.02
C ILE A 10 90.77 37.50 43.14
N PRO A 11 90.01 38.11 44.07
CA PRO A 11 88.56 37.87 44.18
C PRO A 11 87.80 38.30 42.92
N GLU A 12 88.13 39.45 42.33
CA GLU A 12 87.50 39.93 41.11
C GLU A 12 87.80 39.01 39.91
N LEU A 13 89.03 38.50 39.81
CA LEU A 13 89.41 37.53 38.78
C LEU A 13 88.65 36.20 38.95
N GLN A 14 88.48 35.73 40.19
CA GLN A 14 87.70 34.53 40.48
C GLN A 14 86.22 34.71 40.12
N THR A 15 85.61 35.83 40.51
CA THR A 15 84.22 36.18 40.16
C THR A 15 84.02 36.22 38.63
N ASN A 16 84.98 36.77 37.88
CA ASN A 16 84.92 36.78 36.42
C ASN A 16 85.08 35.38 35.81
N ALA A 17 85.94 34.53 36.39
CA ALA A 17 86.11 33.15 35.96
C ALA A 17 84.85 32.31 36.18
N ASP A 18 84.20 32.46 37.34
CA ASP A 18 82.98 31.73 37.67
C ASP A 18 81.79 32.18 36.80
N ALA A 19 81.68 33.48 36.50
CA ALA A 19 80.71 33.99 35.53
C ALA A 19 80.97 33.43 34.11
N ALA A 20 82.23 33.29 33.70
CA ALA A 20 82.59 32.67 32.42
C ALA A 20 82.28 31.16 32.39
N ALA A 21 82.45 30.46 33.52
CA ALA A 21 82.07 29.06 33.66
C ALA A 21 80.55 28.87 33.48
N PHE A 22 79.73 29.75 34.06
CA PHE A 22 78.27 29.74 33.84
C PHE A 22 77.91 29.89 32.36
N ARG A 23 78.49 30.89 31.68
CA ARG A 23 78.26 31.12 30.24
C ARG A 23 78.64 29.92 29.39
N THR A 24 79.74 29.25 29.76
CA THR A 24 80.22 28.06 29.06
C THR A 24 79.28 26.88 29.29
N ALA A 25 78.83 26.65 30.53
CA ALA A 25 77.94 25.55 30.88
C ALA A 25 76.55 25.66 30.24
N HIS A 26 76.03 26.89 30.08
CA HIS A 26 74.70 27.16 29.53
C HIS A 26 74.74 27.78 28.12
N GLY A 27 75.87 27.68 27.41
CA GLY A 27 76.09 28.36 26.14
C GLY A 27 75.05 28.01 25.05
N THR A 28 74.50 26.79 25.06
CA THR A 28 73.46 26.38 24.11
C THR A 28 72.16 27.15 24.30
N ILE A 29 71.70 27.35 25.54
CA ILE A 29 70.48 28.10 25.81
C ILE A 29 70.70 29.61 25.75
N LEU A 30 71.89 30.09 26.11
CA LEU A 30 72.25 31.51 25.99
C LEU A 30 72.43 31.96 24.53
N ALA A 31 72.56 31.02 23.59
CA ALA A 31 72.55 31.30 22.15
C ALA A 31 71.13 31.38 21.55
N LYS A 32 70.09 31.01 22.31
CA LYS A 32 68.69 31.09 21.86
C LYS A 32 68.17 32.52 21.95
N THR A 33 67.08 32.74 21.23
CA THR A 33 66.27 33.96 21.23
C THR A 33 64.82 33.60 21.49
N VAL A 34 63.98 34.61 21.76
CA VAL A 34 62.52 34.43 21.86
C VAL A 34 61.91 33.81 20.59
N GLU A 35 62.55 33.97 19.42
CA GLU A 35 62.07 33.40 18.16
C GLU A 35 62.47 31.92 17.98
N THR A 36 63.53 31.48 18.65
CA THR A 36 64.18 30.17 18.41
C THR A 36 64.06 29.19 19.58
N VAL A 37 63.51 29.65 20.72
CA VAL A 37 63.18 28.80 21.87
C VAL A 37 62.01 27.88 21.51
N ALA A 38 62.14 26.61 21.89
CA ALA A 38 61.13 25.58 21.69
C ALA A 38 60.76 24.91 23.01
N ILE A 39 59.68 24.14 23.02
CA ILE A 39 59.23 23.39 24.21
C ILE A 39 60.32 22.43 24.70
N GLY A 40 61.10 21.84 23.80
CA GLY A 40 62.24 21.00 24.15
C GLY A 40 63.33 21.71 24.97
N ASP A 41 63.40 23.04 24.92
CA ASP A 41 64.38 23.84 25.66
C ASP A 41 63.96 24.11 27.12
N LYS A 42 62.71 23.82 27.50
CA LYS A 42 62.13 24.15 28.82
C LYS A 42 62.97 23.67 30.00
N THR A 43 63.44 22.43 29.95
CA THR A 43 64.29 21.85 30.99
C THR A 43 65.64 22.58 31.08
N ALA A 44 66.22 22.99 29.95
CA ALA A 44 67.50 23.68 29.91
C ALA A 44 67.39 25.14 30.39
N VAL A 45 66.30 25.83 30.05
CA VAL A 45 65.99 27.18 30.56
C VAL A 45 65.85 27.14 32.09
N ASN A 46 65.03 26.23 32.61
CA ASN A 46 64.80 26.09 34.05
C ASN A 46 66.08 25.70 34.80
N ALA A 47 66.91 24.84 34.22
CA ALA A 47 68.21 24.47 34.79
C ALA A 47 69.17 25.68 34.85
N ALA A 48 69.23 26.50 33.80
CA ALA A 48 70.06 27.70 33.78
C ALA A 48 69.58 28.76 34.79
N LEU A 49 68.26 28.96 34.92
CA LEU A 49 67.67 29.86 35.93
C LEU A 49 67.96 29.38 37.36
N THR A 50 67.83 28.07 37.60
CA THR A 50 68.15 27.47 38.91
C THR A 50 69.63 27.61 39.24
N ALA A 51 70.51 27.33 38.28
CA ALA A 51 71.95 27.50 38.44
C ALA A 51 72.32 28.97 38.72
N TYR A 52 71.70 29.93 38.01
CA TYR A 52 71.90 31.36 38.25
C TYR A 52 71.48 31.77 39.67
N ALA A 53 70.33 31.28 40.15
CA ALA A 53 69.82 31.59 41.48
C ALA A 53 70.73 31.08 42.61
N ALA A 54 71.53 30.04 42.37
CA ALA A 54 72.50 29.49 43.32
C ALA A 54 73.85 30.25 43.37
N LEU A 55 74.10 31.19 42.45
CA LEU A 55 75.32 32.00 42.40
C LEU A 55 75.33 33.10 43.46
N SER A 56 76.53 33.60 43.80
CA SER A 56 76.67 34.78 44.68
C SER A 56 76.16 36.06 44.00
N GLN A 57 75.80 37.07 44.81
CA GLN A 57 75.32 38.37 44.30
C GLN A 57 76.34 39.05 43.37
N GLU A 58 77.63 38.89 43.64
CA GLU A 58 78.71 39.47 42.82
C GLU A 58 78.77 38.84 41.42
N ILE A 59 78.57 37.52 41.32
CA ILE A 59 78.52 36.80 40.04
C ILE A 59 77.21 37.11 39.30
N GLN A 60 76.08 37.13 40.01
CA GLN A 60 74.78 37.50 39.43
C GLN A 60 74.82 38.90 38.81
N ALA A 61 75.48 39.87 39.45
CA ALA A 61 75.65 41.22 38.90
C ALA A 61 76.39 41.21 37.54
N LYS A 62 77.35 40.29 37.34
CA LYS A 62 78.08 40.10 36.08
C LYS A 62 77.28 39.34 35.01
N LEU A 63 76.15 38.73 35.37
CA LEU A 63 75.31 37.89 34.52
C LEU A 63 73.90 38.46 34.29
N SER A 64 73.70 39.76 34.54
CA SER A 64 72.39 40.43 34.44
C SER A 64 71.77 40.36 33.04
N VAL A 65 72.59 40.43 31.99
CA VAL A 65 72.14 40.30 30.59
C VAL A 65 71.64 38.88 30.33
N GLU A 66 72.39 37.87 30.76
CA GLU A 66 72.02 36.46 30.62
C GLU A 66 70.75 36.14 31.39
N LYS A 67 70.56 36.69 32.60
CA LYS A 67 69.32 36.54 33.37
C LYS A 67 68.12 37.13 32.63
N SER A 68 68.25 38.35 32.08
CA SER A 68 67.18 38.98 31.31
C SER A 68 66.80 38.17 30.07
N LEU A 69 67.77 37.55 29.40
CA LEU A 69 67.52 36.64 28.29
C LEU A 69 66.76 35.40 28.78
N LEU A 70 67.25 34.72 29.82
CA LEU A 70 66.62 33.52 30.36
C LEU A 70 65.17 33.76 30.80
N ASP A 71 64.89 34.91 31.41
CA ASP A 71 63.51 35.31 31.77
C ASP A 71 62.61 35.50 30.55
N SER A 72 63.16 36.08 29.48
CA SER A 72 62.43 36.25 28.21
C SER A 72 62.15 34.90 27.55
N LEU A 73 63.10 33.96 27.61
CA LEU A 73 62.92 32.60 27.07
C LEU A 73 61.91 31.80 27.91
N GLU A 74 61.95 31.93 29.24
CA GLU A 74 60.98 31.29 30.16
C GLU A 74 59.55 31.76 29.90
N ALA A 75 59.36 33.06 29.67
CA ALA A 75 58.06 33.65 29.37
C ALA A 75 57.51 33.25 27.98
N GLU A 76 58.37 32.96 27.00
CA GLU A 76 57.95 32.57 25.65
C GLU A 76 57.53 31.09 25.58
N ILE A 77 58.15 30.20 26.37
CA ILE A 77 57.80 28.76 26.40
C ILE A 77 56.29 28.49 26.53
N PRO A 78 55.52 29.09 27.47
CA PRO A 78 54.08 28.86 27.54
C PRO A 78 53.32 29.35 26.30
N LEU A 79 53.84 30.33 25.54
CA LEU A 79 53.25 30.78 24.28
C LEU A 79 53.48 29.74 23.17
N VAL A 80 54.65 29.10 23.12
CA VAL A 80 54.91 27.97 22.21
C VAL A 80 54.01 26.78 22.57
N GLU A 81 53.82 26.49 23.86
CA GLU A 81 52.92 25.44 24.34
C GLU A 81 51.46 25.72 23.93
N ALA A 82 51.00 26.96 24.08
CA ALA A 82 49.67 27.38 23.67
C ALA A 82 49.48 27.22 22.14
N ALA A 83 50.42 27.69 21.32
CA ALA A 83 50.36 27.57 19.87
C ALA A 83 50.29 26.09 19.42
N LYS A 84 51.07 25.21 20.07
CA LYS A 84 51.04 23.76 19.81
C LYS A 84 49.68 23.15 20.20
N SER A 85 49.09 23.59 21.30
CA SER A 85 47.76 23.12 21.74
C SER A 85 46.67 23.55 20.77
N SER A 86 46.67 24.81 20.32
CA SER A 86 45.70 25.32 19.34
C SER A 86 45.80 24.55 18.02
N LEU A 87 47.01 24.30 17.53
CA LEU A 87 47.22 23.48 16.33
C LEU A 87 46.69 22.05 16.50
N ASN A 88 46.86 21.45 17.69
CA ASN A 88 46.34 20.12 17.97
C ASN A 88 44.80 20.06 17.94
N GLU A 89 44.14 21.07 18.50
CA GLU A 89 42.68 21.18 18.47
C GLU A 89 42.16 21.42 17.04
N ALA A 90 42.80 22.31 16.27
CA ALA A 90 42.46 22.53 14.87
C ALA A 90 42.59 21.24 14.03
N ILE A 91 43.66 20.46 14.24
CA ILE A 91 43.83 19.15 13.60
C ILE A 91 42.66 18.21 13.97
N TYR A 92 42.25 18.17 15.23
CA TYR A 92 41.14 17.31 15.66
C TYR A 92 39.85 17.63 14.89
N TRP A 93 39.44 18.91 14.88
CA TRP A 93 38.23 19.35 14.19
C TRP A 93 38.31 19.13 12.67
N ALA A 94 39.48 19.34 12.06
CA ALA A 94 39.68 19.09 10.64
C ALA A 94 39.44 17.61 10.26
N ASN A 95 39.88 16.65 11.10
CA ASN A 95 39.61 15.23 10.85
C ASN A 95 38.14 14.88 11.05
N LEU A 96 37.49 15.46 12.07
CA LEU A 96 36.06 15.25 12.31
C LEU A 96 35.21 15.78 11.15
N GLU A 97 35.62 16.87 10.52
CA GLU A 97 34.96 17.40 9.32
C GLU A 97 35.13 16.44 8.13
N MET A 98 36.34 15.91 7.90
CA MET A 98 36.58 14.91 6.85
C MET A 98 35.70 13.66 7.01
N ASP A 99 35.55 13.16 8.24
CA ASP A 99 34.74 11.96 8.52
C ASP A 99 33.24 12.15 8.18
N GLN A 100 32.76 13.39 8.11
CA GLN A 100 31.37 13.71 7.79
C GLN A 100 31.12 13.91 6.28
N VAL A 101 32.16 13.94 5.45
CA VAL A 101 32.07 14.28 4.02
C VAL A 101 32.51 13.09 3.18
N VAL A 102 31.66 12.68 2.24
CA VAL A 102 31.92 11.52 1.36
C VAL A 102 32.77 11.92 0.17
N VAL A 103 33.57 11.00 -0.37
CA VAL A 103 34.28 11.20 -1.63
C VAL A 103 33.45 10.67 -2.80
N SER A 104 33.22 11.49 -3.82
CA SER A 104 32.53 11.08 -5.06
C SER A 104 33.13 11.76 -6.29
N VAL A 105 32.88 11.21 -7.48
CA VAL A 105 33.30 11.80 -8.77
C VAL A 105 32.37 12.94 -9.18
N ASN A 106 31.06 12.77 -8.97
CA ASN A 106 30.03 13.69 -9.49
C ASN A 106 28.80 13.84 -8.59
N GLY A 107 28.77 13.19 -7.42
CA GLY A 107 27.66 13.25 -6.47
C GLY A 107 26.40 12.51 -6.89
N SER A 108 26.41 11.73 -7.99
CA SER A 108 25.23 10.97 -8.44
C SER A 108 24.98 9.70 -7.62
N ASP A 109 26.01 9.24 -6.92
CA ASP A 109 26.04 8.14 -5.96
C ASP A 109 25.96 8.63 -4.50
N VAL A 110 25.69 9.93 -4.30
CA VAL A 110 25.59 10.55 -2.98
C VAL A 110 24.17 11.07 -2.81
N SER A 111 23.53 10.67 -1.70
CA SER A 111 22.19 11.11 -1.32
C SER A 111 22.10 12.63 -1.20
N ILE A 112 20.94 13.19 -1.57
CA ILE A 112 20.66 14.64 -1.50
C ILE A 112 20.79 15.26 -0.10
N VAL A 113 20.69 14.45 0.97
CA VAL A 113 20.87 14.90 2.35
C VAL A 113 22.32 14.83 2.83
N SER A 114 23.19 14.22 2.03
CA SER A 114 24.62 14.04 2.33
C SER A 114 25.47 15.05 1.56
N LYS A 115 26.68 15.27 2.08
CA LYS A 115 27.69 16.17 1.53
C LYS A 115 28.85 15.38 0.93
N TRP A 116 29.41 15.86 -0.17
CA TRP A 116 30.55 15.23 -0.81
C TRP A 116 31.58 16.21 -1.36
N VAL A 117 32.80 15.72 -1.57
CA VAL A 117 33.91 16.37 -2.29
C VAL A 117 34.55 15.38 -3.24
N SER A 118 35.34 15.86 -4.19
CA SER A 118 36.15 15.01 -5.07
C SER A 118 37.36 14.42 -4.33
N GLN A 119 37.90 13.33 -4.87
CA GLN A 119 39.12 12.70 -4.33
C GLN A 119 40.29 13.69 -4.26
N SER A 120 40.46 14.54 -5.28
CA SER A 120 41.52 15.55 -5.29
C SER A 120 41.37 16.59 -4.18
N GLU A 121 40.15 17.03 -3.88
CA GLU A 121 39.88 18.00 -2.80
C GLU A 121 40.14 17.36 -1.42
N MET A 122 39.73 16.09 -1.24
CA MET A 122 39.98 15.33 -0.01
C MET A 122 41.49 15.08 0.23
N ASP A 123 42.22 14.70 -0.80
CA ASP A 123 43.66 14.44 -0.71
C ASP A 123 44.46 15.72 -0.39
N GLN A 124 44.07 16.85 -0.97
CA GLN A 124 44.67 18.15 -0.68
C GLN A 124 44.50 18.52 0.79
N PHE A 125 43.28 18.40 1.33
CA PHE A 125 43.04 18.72 2.74
C PHE A 125 43.76 17.76 3.69
N SER A 126 43.72 16.45 3.41
CA SER A 126 44.46 15.42 4.16
C SER A 126 45.97 15.69 4.19
N THR A 127 46.54 16.13 3.08
CA THR A 127 47.97 16.48 2.98
C THR A 127 48.35 17.64 3.90
N VAL A 128 47.50 18.67 3.98
CA VAL A 128 47.74 19.82 4.88
C VAL A 128 47.61 19.40 6.35
N ILE A 129 46.63 18.55 6.69
CA ILE A 129 46.50 17.98 8.04
C ILE A 129 47.75 17.17 8.42
N GLN A 130 48.25 16.34 7.50
CA GLN A 130 49.49 15.57 7.73
C GLN A 130 50.70 16.49 7.94
N THR A 131 50.80 17.57 7.16
CA THR A 131 51.86 18.59 7.33
C THR A 131 51.75 19.28 8.69
N ALA A 132 50.55 19.71 9.09
CA ALA A 132 50.30 20.32 10.39
C ALA A 132 50.66 19.38 11.55
N ARG A 133 50.29 18.09 11.45
CA ARG A 133 50.69 17.05 12.42
C ARG A 133 52.21 16.90 12.50
N ALA A 134 52.88 16.81 11.35
CA ALA A 134 54.34 16.71 11.30
C ALA A 134 55.00 17.91 11.99
N THR A 135 54.55 19.15 11.72
CA THR A 135 55.07 20.36 12.37
C THR A 135 54.83 20.36 13.88
N ARG A 136 53.62 19.99 14.32
CA ARG A 136 53.27 19.88 15.75
C ARG A 136 54.19 18.90 16.49
N ASP A 137 54.54 17.79 15.86
CA ASP A 137 55.29 16.70 16.50
C ASP A 137 56.81 16.96 16.59
N ILE A 138 57.32 18.00 15.92
CA ILE A 138 58.71 18.44 16.05
C ILE A 138 58.95 19.00 17.47
N SER A 139 59.91 18.43 18.19
CA SER A 139 60.28 18.87 19.54
C SER A 139 60.94 20.25 19.58
N SER A 140 61.60 20.63 18.48
CA SER A 140 62.24 21.93 18.26
C SER A 140 61.35 22.91 17.47
N ALA A 141 60.04 22.67 17.39
CA ALA A 141 59.12 23.56 16.68
C ALA A 141 59.11 24.95 17.34
N MET A 142 59.31 25.97 16.51
CA MET A 142 59.25 27.38 16.91
C MET A 142 57.80 27.85 16.85
N LYS A 143 57.43 28.83 17.67
CA LYS A 143 56.08 29.42 17.67
C LYS A 143 55.61 29.84 16.27
N SER A 144 56.46 30.56 15.53
CA SER A 144 56.15 31.02 14.17
C SER A 144 55.85 29.87 13.20
N SER A 145 56.54 28.73 13.35
CA SER A 145 56.30 27.54 12.52
C SER A 145 54.95 26.87 12.85
N LEU A 146 54.56 26.87 14.12
CA LEU A 146 53.27 26.35 14.58
C LEU A 146 52.12 27.26 14.10
N GLU A 147 52.29 28.58 14.23
CA GLU A 147 51.32 29.58 13.75
C GLU A 147 51.17 29.52 12.21
N SER A 148 52.27 29.33 11.48
CA SER A 148 52.22 29.16 10.02
C SER A 148 51.50 27.87 9.61
N ALA A 149 51.71 26.77 10.34
CA ALA A 149 51.01 25.51 10.10
C ALA A 149 49.50 25.63 10.41
N MET A 150 49.14 26.38 11.46
CA MET A 150 47.74 26.67 11.80
C MET A 150 47.07 27.49 10.69
N ALA A 151 47.70 28.58 10.24
CA ALA A 151 47.16 29.41 9.16
C ALA A 151 47.00 28.63 7.84
N ALA A 152 47.94 27.73 7.53
CA ALA A 152 47.84 26.85 6.37
C ALA A 152 46.66 25.86 6.51
N LEU A 153 46.44 25.31 7.70
CA LEU A 153 45.31 24.42 7.98
C LEU A 153 43.98 25.16 7.88
N ASP A 154 43.89 26.37 8.42
CA ASP A 154 42.68 27.21 8.36
C ASP A 154 42.32 27.55 6.91
N ALA A 155 43.31 27.91 6.09
CA ALA A 155 43.11 28.16 4.66
C ALA A 155 42.62 26.90 3.92
N ALA A 156 43.25 25.75 4.17
CA ALA A 156 42.85 24.49 3.57
C ALA A 156 41.45 24.04 4.02
N GLN A 157 41.08 24.31 5.28
CA GLN A 157 39.74 24.05 5.78
C GLN A 157 38.71 24.94 5.09
N ALA A 158 39.00 26.23 4.89
CA ALA A 158 38.11 27.13 4.16
C ALA A 158 37.90 26.66 2.71
N ASP A 159 38.98 26.26 2.02
CA ASP A 159 38.92 25.72 0.67
C ASP A 159 38.12 24.40 0.61
N PHE A 160 38.33 23.50 1.58
CA PHE A 160 37.60 22.24 1.69
C PHE A 160 36.11 22.47 1.91
N LEU A 161 35.74 23.35 2.85
CA LEU A 161 34.34 23.69 3.12
C LEU A 161 33.67 24.34 1.90
N ALA A 162 34.38 25.16 1.14
CA ALA A 162 33.88 25.75 -0.10
C ALA A 162 33.71 24.72 -1.22
N ALA A 163 34.49 23.63 -1.21
CA ALA A 163 34.42 22.54 -2.18
C ALA A 163 33.24 21.58 -1.93
N ILE A 164 32.68 21.56 -0.72
CA ILE A 164 31.57 20.69 -0.34
C ILE A 164 30.35 20.94 -1.24
N LYS A 165 29.84 19.86 -1.83
CA LYS A 165 28.65 19.84 -2.68
C LYS A 165 27.58 18.95 -2.05
N ALA A 166 26.31 19.26 -2.34
CA ALA A 166 25.20 18.35 -2.01
C ALA A 166 25.20 17.15 -2.98
N GLY A 167 24.79 15.99 -2.49
CA GLY A 167 24.49 14.85 -3.35
C GLY A 167 23.31 15.11 -4.29
N THR A 168 23.18 14.29 -5.33
CA THR A 168 22.09 14.40 -6.33
C THR A 168 21.25 13.12 -6.42
N GLN A 169 21.59 12.09 -5.63
CA GLN A 169 20.88 10.82 -5.65
C GLN A 169 19.56 10.94 -4.89
N VAL A 170 18.44 10.83 -5.63
CA VAL A 170 17.09 10.76 -5.06
C VAL A 170 16.71 9.29 -4.93
N LEU A 171 16.83 8.77 -3.71
CA LEU A 171 16.39 7.42 -3.39
C LEU A 171 14.89 7.44 -3.06
N TYR A 172 14.09 6.72 -3.85
CA TYR A 172 12.67 6.55 -3.61
C TYR A 172 12.27 5.11 -3.88
N ILE A 173 11.16 4.69 -3.28
CA ILE A 173 10.57 3.38 -3.51
C ILE A 173 9.17 3.58 -4.07
N THR A 174 8.81 2.79 -5.07
CA THR A 174 7.47 2.82 -5.66
C THR A 174 6.70 1.57 -5.27
N ALA A 175 5.47 1.76 -4.83
CA ALA A 175 4.51 0.68 -4.63
C ALA A 175 3.63 0.47 -5.88
N SER A 176 3.46 -0.80 -6.28
CA SER A 176 2.53 -1.20 -7.34
C SER A 176 1.65 -2.36 -6.85
N PRO A 177 0.32 -2.18 -6.79
CA PRO A 177 -0.39 -0.95 -7.13
C PRO A 177 -0.13 0.18 -6.11
N ASN A 178 -0.27 1.44 -6.53
CA ASN A 178 -0.13 2.62 -5.67
C ASN A 178 -1.45 3.02 -4.97
N ALA A 179 -2.53 2.31 -5.27
CA ALA A 179 -3.83 2.40 -4.62
C ALA A 179 -4.43 0.99 -4.47
N VAL A 180 -5.13 0.76 -3.38
CA VAL A 180 -5.82 -0.50 -3.05
C VAL A 180 -7.23 -0.19 -2.58
N VAL A 181 -8.17 -1.10 -2.86
CA VAL A 181 -9.56 -0.97 -2.41
C VAL A 181 -9.68 -1.65 -1.05
N GLU A 182 -10.42 -1.02 -0.14
CA GLU A 182 -10.73 -1.61 1.16
C GLU A 182 -11.51 -2.94 1.03
N SER A 183 -11.37 -3.82 2.02
CA SER A 183 -12.19 -5.02 2.16
C SER A 183 -12.29 -5.46 3.62
N ALA A 184 -13.34 -6.20 3.96
CA ALA A 184 -13.57 -6.71 5.32
C ALA A 184 -12.47 -7.69 5.79
N ASP A 185 -11.89 -8.44 4.86
CA ASP A 185 -10.66 -9.22 5.03
C ASP A 185 -9.63 -8.60 4.09
N PHE A 186 -8.89 -7.59 4.60
CA PHE A 186 -7.93 -6.86 3.78
C PHE A 186 -6.76 -7.78 3.47
N GLN A 187 -6.58 -8.13 2.20
CA GLN A 187 -5.44 -8.90 1.70
C GLN A 187 -4.99 -8.30 0.38
N GLN A 188 -3.79 -7.73 0.36
CA GLN A 188 -3.24 -7.06 -0.82
C GLN A 188 -1.79 -7.47 -1.05
N THR A 189 -1.46 -7.72 -2.32
CA THR A 189 -0.09 -7.92 -2.76
C THR A 189 0.44 -6.62 -3.34
N ILE A 190 1.57 -6.16 -2.83
CA ILE A 190 2.21 -4.91 -3.28
C ILE A 190 3.64 -5.23 -3.69
N MET A 191 4.00 -4.79 -4.89
CA MET A 191 5.37 -4.82 -5.39
C MET A 191 6.06 -3.53 -4.99
N LEU A 192 7.17 -3.63 -4.26
CA LEU A 192 7.98 -2.48 -3.88
C LEU A 192 9.26 -2.49 -4.71
N THR A 193 9.53 -1.39 -5.42
CA THR A 193 10.70 -1.26 -6.30
C THR A 193 11.52 -0.05 -5.90
N LEU A 194 12.81 -0.26 -5.62
CA LEU A 194 13.77 0.80 -5.36
C LEU A 194 14.15 1.51 -6.65
N SER A 195 14.25 2.83 -6.61
CA SER A 195 14.75 3.64 -7.73
C SER A 195 16.19 3.29 -8.09
N GLN A 196 17.01 2.90 -7.10
CA GLN A 196 18.39 2.45 -7.26
C GLN A 196 18.82 1.48 -6.15
N GLY A 197 19.90 0.72 -6.41
CA GLY A 197 20.46 -0.24 -5.46
C GLY A 197 19.72 -1.57 -5.45
N SER A 198 19.86 -2.30 -4.36
CA SER A 198 19.24 -3.61 -4.16
C SER A 198 18.82 -3.79 -2.71
N PHE A 199 17.76 -4.57 -2.50
CA PHE A 199 17.42 -5.10 -1.19
C PHE A 199 18.46 -6.14 -0.74
N VAL A 200 18.65 -6.29 0.57
CA VAL A 200 19.46 -7.36 1.13
C VAL A 200 18.82 -8.73 0.85
N GLU A 201 19.62 -9.80 0.79
CA GLU A 201 19.11 -11.15 0.44
C GLU A 201 18.07 -11.68 1.43
N ASN A 202 18.21 -11.35 2.73
CA ASN A 202 17.37 -11.87 3.81
C ASN A 202 16.38 -10.83 4.35
N ILE A 203 15.93 -9.91 3.51
CA ILE A 203 14.91 -8.94 3.91
C ILE A 203 13.66 -9.67 4.42
N GLY A 204 13.20 -9.30 5.62
CA GLY A 204 12.06 -9.95 6.26
C GLY A 204 11.05 -8.95 6.83
N PRO A 205 9.96 -9.45 7.43
CA PRO A 205 8.90 -8.60 8.01
C PRO A 205 9.42 -7.57 9.03
N GLN A 206 10.48 -7.90 9.77
CA GLN A 206 11.11 -7.02 10.75
C GLN A 206 11.73 -5.75 10.14
N ASP A 207 12.02 -5.77 8.83
CA ASP A 207 12.65 -4.69 8.10
C ASP A 207 11.63 -3.71 7.50
N ILE A 208 10.34 -4.00 7.67
CA ILE A 208 9.22 -3.23 7.13
C ILE A 208 8.33 -2.77 8.28
N SER A 209 8.15 -1.45 8.40
CA SER A 209 7.19 -0.85 9.31
C SER A 209 5.99 -0.30 8.55
N LEU A 210 4.80 -0.43 9.14
CA LEU A 210 3.54 0.03 8.57
C LEU A 210 2.93 1.13 9.45
N GLU A 211 2.67 2.28 8.84
CA GLU A 211 2.12 3.47 9.49
C GLU A 211 0.82 3.93 8.81
N GLY A 212 0.14 4.90 9.43
CA GLY A 212 -1.11 5.45 8.95
C GLY A 212 -2.24 4.42 8.97
N ASP A 213 -2.98 4.31 7.88
CA ASP A 213 -4.13 3.40 7.80
C ASP A 213 -3.70 1.91 7.70
N PHE A 214 -2.41 1.62 7.49
CA PHE A 214 -1.84 0.26 7.53
C PHE A 214 -1.35 -0.19 8.92
N THR A 215 -1.37 0.69 9.93
CA THR A 215 -0.95 0.31 11.29
C THR A 215 -1.80 -0.86 11.81
N GLY A 216 -1.16 -1.92 12.30
CA GLY A 216 -1.83 -3.13 12.82
C GLY A 216 -2.05 -4.23 11.78
N LEU A 217 -1.78 -3.97 10.50
CA LEU A 217 -1.72 -5.02 9.49
C LEU A 217 -0.48 -5.90 9.71
N SER A 218 -0.60 -7.17 9.29
CA SER A 218 0.53 -8.10 9.17
C SER A 218 1.19 -7.93 7.81
N VAL A 219 2.51 -8.02 7.76
CA VAL A 219 3.29 -8.02 6.53
C VAL A 219 4.05 -9.34 6.39
N ILE A 220 3.97 -9.93 5.20
CA ILE A 220 4.81 -11.05 4.78
C ILE A 220 5.67 -10.54 3.62
N VAL A 221 6.98 -10.78 3.70
CA VAL A 221 7.90 -10.47 2.60
C VAL A 221 8.09 -11.73 1.77
N GLY A 222 7.64 -11.68 0.52
CA GLY A 222 7.81 -12.74 -0.46
C GLY A 222 9.22 -12.74 -1.08
N SER A 223 9.46 -13.66 -2.01
CA SER A 223 10.76 -13.74 -2.69
C SER A 223 11.04 -12.48 -3.51
N ARG A 224 12.32 -12.07 -3.54
CA ARG A 224 12.81 -11.05 -4.46
C ARG A 224 12.48 -11.47 -5.90
N THR A 225 11.82 -10.58 -6.62
CA THR A 225 11.50 -10.78 -8.04
C THR A 225 12.68 -10.31 -8.90
N GLU A 226 13.32 -9.22 -8.46
CA GLU A 226 14.57 -8.69 -8.99
C GLU A 226 15.45 -8.19 -7.83
N ALA A 227 16.67 -7.76 -8.13
CA ALA A 227 17.58 -7.32 -7.06
C ALA A 227 17.05 -6.07 -6.30
N ASN A 228 16.34 -5.19 -7.00
CA ASN A 228 15.74 -3.95 -6.51
C ASN A 228 14.23 -4.03 -6.27
N THR A 229 13.60 -5.21 -6.44
CA THR A 229 12.15 -5.38 -6.32
C THR A 229 11.79 -6.55 -5.41
N ILE A 230 10.94 -6.27 -4.42
CA ILE A 230 10.36 -7.27 -3.51
C ILE A 230 8.85 -7.30 -3.65
N ARG A 231 8.28 -8.46 -3.36
CA ARG A 231 6.84 -8.65 -3.17
C ARG A 231 6.53 -8.63 -1.69
N ILE A 232 5.53 -7.87 -1.27
CA ILE A 232 4.97 -7.96 0.07
C ILE A 232 3.50 -8.32 0.02
N GLU A 233 3.02 -9.02 1.04
CA GLU A 233 1.61 -9.33 1.24
C GLU A 233 1.19 -8.69 2.56
N LEU A 234 0.21 -7.79 2.48
CA LEU A 234 -0.40 -7.13 3.61
C LEU A 234 -1.72 -7.83 3.93
N SER A 235 -1.93 -8.18 5.20
CA SER A 235 -3.18 -8.82 5.66
C SER A 235 -3.66 -8.30 7.01
N GLY A 236 -4.98 -8.23 7.21
CA GLY A 236 -5.58 -7.89 8.50
C GLY A 236 -6.81 -6.99 8.40
N VAL A 237 -6.99 -6.13 9.41
CA VAL A 237 -8.09 -5.17 9.49
C VAL A 237 -7.52 -3.76 9.40
N LEU A 238 -8.01 -2.97 8.44
CA LEU A 238 -7.63 -1.57 8.28
C LEU A 238 -8.18 -0.72 9.44
N ASN A 239 -7.43 0.29 9.87
CA ASN A 239 -7.90 1.23 10.90
C ASN A 239 -9.04 2.13 10.40
N ARG A 240 -9.10 2.37 9.09
CA ARG A 240 -10.10 3.23 8.45
C ARG A 240 -10.37 2.76 7.02
N LEU A 241 -11.61 3.00 6.59
CA LEU A 241 -12.16 2.61 5.30
C LEU A 241 -11.67 3.45 4.11
N ALA A 242 -10.96 4.56 4.36
CA ALA A 242 -10.36 5.41 3.33
C ALA A 242 -9.19 6.24 3.87
N GLY A 243 -8.13 6.39 3.08
CA GLY A 243 -7.00 7.25 3.40
C GLY A 243 -5.67 6.78 2.81
N THR A 244 -4.62 6.79 3.63
CA THR A 244 -3.24 6.51 3.18
C THR A 244 -2.56 5.56 4.16
N GLY A 245 -2.08 4.44 3.65
CA GLY A 245 -1.16 3.55 4.34
C GLY A 245 0.28 3.89 3.95
N THR A 246 1.16 3.94 4.95
CA THR A 246 2.58 4.26 4.74
C THR A 246 3.40 3.00 4.97
N ILE A 247 4.29 2.69 4.04
CA ILE A 247 5.23 1.57 4.12
C ILE A 247 6.63 2.15 4.26
N ILE A 248 7.33 1.77 5.33
CA ILE A 248 8.68 2.22 5.65
C ILE A 248 9.62 1.02 5.58
N ILE A 249 10.68 1.15 4.80
CA ILE A 249 11.78 0.19 4.72
C ILE A 249 12.93 0.68 5.59
N SER A 250 13.42 -0.19 6.48
CA SER A 250 14.56 0.12 7.36
C SER A 250 15.83 0.38 6.54
N ALA A 251 16.73 1.20 7.09
CA ALA A 251 18.00 1.52 6.44
C ALA A 251 18.80 0.26 6.06
N ASP A 252 18.89 -0.68 7.00
CA ASP A 252 19.67 -1.91 6.87
C ASP A 252 19.10 -2.91 5.86
N ALA A 253 17.85 -2.72 5.42
CA ALA A 253 17.18 -3.58 4.46
C ALA A 253 17.64 -3.35 3.00
N SER A 254 18.42 -2.29 2.76
CA SER A 254 18.92 -1.94 1.43
C SER A 254 20.42 -1.70 1.43
N THR A 255 21.03 -1.96 0.27
CA THR A 255 22.45 -1.63 0.00
C THR A 255 22.78 -0.14 0.13
N GLN A 256 21.78 0.74 0.12
CA GLN A 256 21.97 2.18 0.24
C GLN A 256 21.96 2.65 1.71
N GLN A 257 21.63 1.78 2.67
CA GLN A 257 21.63 2.09 4.10
C GLN A 257 20.83 3.36 4.46
N GLN A 258 19.69 3.56 3.79
CA GLN A 258 18.80 4.70 4.02
C GLN A 258 17.38 4.25 4.29
N LEU A 259 16.70 4.98 5.18
CA LEU A 259 15.28 4.82 5.41
C LEU A 259 14.52 5.28 4.16
N ILE A 260 13.60 4.46 3.66
CA ILE A 260 12.84 4.76 2.44
C ILE A 260 11.36 4.52 2.70
N THR A 261 10.53 5.44 2.25
CA THR A 261 9.10 5.42 2.52
C THR A 261 8.31 5.54 1.22
N THR A 262 7.20 4.82 1.13
CA THR A 262 6.18 5.01 0.10
C THR A 262 4.80 5.02 0.71
N GLU A 263 3.90 5.73 0.07
CA GLU A 263 2.48 5.78 0.41
C GLU A 263 1.66 4.94 -0.57
N VAL A 264 0.63 4.27 -0.05
CA VAL A 264 -0.37 3.54 -0.83
C VAL A 264 -1.74 4.02 -0.40
N LYS A 265 -2.53 4.49 -1.37
CA LYS A 265 -3.88 4.98 -1.09
C LYS A 265 -4.82 3.82 -0.79
N VAL A 266 -5.66 3.99 0.22
CA VAL A 266 -6.79 3.10 0.50
C VAL A 266 -8.05 3.79 0.02
N GLU A 267 -8.64 3.23 -1.03
CA GLU A 267 -9.88 3.72 -1.63
C GLU A 267 -11.07 2.95 -1.04
N PRO A 268 -12.17 3.65 -0.70
CA PRO A 268 -13.38 2.99 -0.21
C PRO A 268 -13.97 2.08 -1.28
N VAL A 269 -14.78 1.10 -0.88
CA VAL A 269 -15.50 0.26 -1.84
C VAL A 269 -16.37 1.18 -2.69
N PRO A 270 -16.18 1.22 -4.02
CA PRO A 270 -16.96 2.12 -4.84
C PRO A 270 -18.44 1.70 -4.78
N VAL A 271 -19.31 2.66 -4.48
CA VAL A 271 -20.75 2.42 -4.38
C VAL A 271 -21.28 1.99 -5.75
N PRO A 272 -22.14 0.96 -5.84
CA PRO A 272 -22.75 0.56 -7.11
C PRO A 272 -23.65 1.68 -7.63
N ALA A 273 -23.77 1.77 -8.96
CA ALA A 273 -24.67 2.69 -9.65
C ALA A 273 -26.10 2.58 -9.12
N PHE A 274 -26.89 3.65 -9.26
CA PHE A 274 -28.30 3.61 -8.87
C PHE A 274 -29.09 2.49 -9.58
N ALA A 275 -30.14 2.01 -8.91
CA ALA A 275 -31.05 1.03 -9.49
C ALA A 275 -31.72 1.56 -10.77
N LEU A 276 -32.11 0.68 -11.69
CA LEU A 276 -33.03 1.04 -12.76
C LEU A 276 -34.32 1.64 -12.15
N SER A 277 -34.92 2.60 -12.85
CA SER A 277 -36.23 3.15 -12.47
C SER A 277 -37.40 2.33 -13.05
N GLY A 278 -37.10 1.42 -13.98
CA GLY A 278 -38.07 0.51 -14.57
C GLY A 278 -37.41 -0.48 -15.52
N LEU A 279 -37.98 -1.67 -15.63
CA LEU A 279 -37.60 -2.70 -16.60
C LEU A 279 -38.89 -3.32 -17.15
N SER A 280 -39.01 -3.39 -18.46
CA SER A 280 -40.14 -4.00 -19.17
C SER A 280 -39.61 -4.95 -20.23
N ILE A 281 -40.23 -6.13 -20.34
CA ILE A 281 -39.89 -7.14 -21.33
C ILE A 281 -41.21 -7.58 -21.98
N ARG A 282 -41.32 -7.36 -23.29
CA ARG A 282 -42.53 -7.66 -24.04
C ARG A 282 -42.27 -8.65 -25.16
N GLU A 283 -43.25 -9.49 -25.45
CA GLU A 283 -43.16 -10.44 -26.56
C GLU A 283 -43.16 -9.73 -27.92
N GLY A 284 -42.43 -10.32 -28.88
CA GLY A 284 -42.47 -9.93 -30.29
C GLY A 284 -41.65 -8.69 -30.65
N LEU A 285 -41.44 -8.53 -31.96
CA LEU A 285 -40.67 -7.42 -32.53
C LEU A 285 -41.30 -6.07 -32.15
N GLY A 286 -40.50 -5.18 -31.54
CA GLY A 286 -40.96 -3.85 -31.10
C GLY A 286 -41.85 -3.83 -29.86
N GLY A 287 -42.11 -5.00 -29.23
CA GLY A 287 -42.95 -5.13 -28.05
C GLY A 287 -44.45 -5.14 -28.35
N SER A 288 -44.84 -5.73 -29.49
CA SER A 288 -46.24 -5.84 -29.93
C SER A 288 -47.10 -6.78 -29.07
N GLY A 289 -46.47 -7.68 -28.31
CA GLY A 289 -47.14 -8.70 -27.50
C GLY A 289 -47.31 -8.32 -26.02
N ALA A 290 -47.53 -9.35 -25.18
CA ALA A 290 -47.81 -9.20 -23.76
C ALA A 290 -46.57 -8.75 -22.97
N GLU A 291 -46.80 -8.09 -21.83
CA GLU A 291 -45.77 -7.82 -20.83
C GLU A 291 -45.44 -9.12 -20.07
N LEU A 292 -44.16 -9.45 -20.02
CA LEU A 292 -43.63 -10.71 -19.48
C LEU A 292 -43.07 -10.56 -18.07
N MET A 293 -42.80 -9.32 -17.63
CA MET A 293 -42.43 -9.02 -16.26
C MET A 293 -43.65 -8.60 -15.43
N GLY A 294 -43.64 -8.98 -14.16
CA GLY A 294 -44.55 -8.41 -13.16
C GLY A 294 -44.06 -7.04 -12.68
N ASP A 295 -44.43 -6.67 -11.46
CA ASP A 295 -43.92 -5.44 -10.84
C ASP A 295 -42.39 -5.51 -10.72
N PHE A 296 -41.71 -4.48 -11.24
CA PHE A 296 -40.26 -4.38 -11.20
C PHE A 296 -39.75 -3.92 -9.83
N ASP A 297 -38.77 -4.64 -9.27
CA ASP A 297 -38.06 -4.27 -8.05
C ASP A 297 -36.60 -3.91 -8.38
N GLY A 298 -36.23 -2.64 -8.19
CA GLY A 298 -34.89 -2.13 -8.48
C GLY A 298 -33.77 -2.79 -7.69
N GLU A 299 -34.08 -3.43 -6.55
CA GLU A 299 -33.10 -4.12 -5.70
C GLU A 299 -32.97 -5.61 -6.03
N LEU A 300 -33.93 -6.19 -6.75
CA LEU A 300 -33.83 -7.57 -7.23
C LEU A 300 -32.98 -7.60 -8.52
N LEU A 301 -31.77 -8.14 -8.43
CA LEU A 301 -30.81 -8.18 -9.55
C LEU A 301 -30.98 -9.38 -10.48
N SER A 302 -31.90 -10.32 -10.19
CA SER A 302 -32.07 -11.55 -10.96
C SER A 302 -33.55 -11.84 -11.22
N TYR A 303 -33.88 -12.10 -12.48
CA TYR A 303 -35.24 -12.39 -12.95
C TYR A 303 -35.25 -13.64 -13.83
N SER A 304 -36.35 -14.39 -13.81
CA SER A 304 -36.54 -15.56 -14.67
C SER A 304 -37.89 -15.50 -15.37
N ILE A 305 -37.88 -15.74 -16.68
CA ILE A 305 -39.05 -15.70 -17.56
C ILE A 305 -39.08 -16.98 -18.38
N GLN A 306 -40.27 -17.56 -18.57
CA GLN A 306 -40.50 -18.69 -19.46
C GLN A 306 -41.28 -18.19 -20.68
N LEU A 307 -40.92 -18.64 -21.88
CA LEU A 307 -41.57 -18.27 -23.15
C LEU A 307 -41.91 -19.47 -24.01
N GLU A 308 -43.00 -19.31 -24.77
CA GLU A 308 -43.45 -20.29 -25.76
C GLU A 308 -42.43 -20.42 -26.90
N GLU A 309 -42.39 -21.60 -27.52
CA GLU A 309 -41.46 -21.89 -28.61
C GLU A 309 -41.68 -20.98 -29.82
N GLU A 310 -42.89 -20.46 -30.03
CA GLU A 310 -43.25 -19.56 -31.13
C GLU A 310 -42.70 -18.13 -30.96
N THR A 311 -42.27 -17.74 -29.75
CA THR A 311 -41.74 -16.40 -29.47
C THR A 311 -40.26 -16.31 -29.84
N GLU A 312 -39.97 -15.80 -31.04
CA GLU A 312 -38.60 -15.74 -31.58
C GLU A 312 -37.74 -14.59 -31.04
N SER A 313 -38.37 -13.56 -30.48
CA SER A 313 -37.68 -12.38 -29.93
C SER A 313 -38.50 -11.70 -28.85
N VAL A 314 -37.83 -10.96 -27.98
CA VAL A 314 -38.46 -10.06 -27.01
C VAL A 314 -37.93 -8.64 -27.15
N GLN A 315 -38.76 -7.67 -26.81
CA GLN A 315 -38.36 -6.29 -26.65
C GLN A 315 -38.08 -6.01 -25.18
N VAL A 316 -36.81 -5.77 -24.85
CA VAL A 316 -36.36 -5.33 -23.53
C VAL A 316 -36.28 -3.80 -23.53
N ARG A 317 -36.87 -3.17 -22.52
CA ARG A 317 -36.81 -1.72 -22.28
C ARG A 317 -36.38 -1.49 -20.84
N ALA A 318 -35.17 -0.95 -20.68
CA ALA A 318 -34.65 -0.50 -19.41
C ALA A 318 -34.80 1.02 -19.28
N THR A 319 -35.34 1.48 -18.16
CA THR A 319 -35.45 2.90 -17.82
C THR A 319 -34.33 3.22 -16.83
N ALA A 320 -33.29 3.90 -17.32
CA ALA A 320 -32.18 4.35 -16.50
C ALA A 320 -32.66 5.37 -15.44
N ALA A 321 -32.05 5.34 -14.25
CA ALA A 321 -32.21 6.41 -13.27
C ALA A 321 -31.54 7.70 -13.79
N PRO A 322 -31.89 8.88 -13.23
CA PRO A 322 -31.19 10.13 -13.54
C PRO A 322 -29.68 9.96 -13.46
N ASP A 323 -28.97 10.54 -14.43
CA ASP A 323 -27.50 10.54 -14.52
C ASP A 323 -26.83 9.16 -14.68
N THR A 324 -27.61 8.11 -15.01
CA THR A 324 -27.10 6.77 -15.32
C THR A 324 -27.36 6.38 -16.78
N ILE A 325 -26.58 5.42 -17.30
CA ILE A 325 -26.77 4.85 -18.64
C ILE A 325 -27.06 3.35 -18.48
N ALA A 326 -28.19 2.89 -19.01
CA ALA A 326 -28.52 1.47 -19.06
C ALA A 326 -28.22 0.91 -20.46
N ARG A 327 -27.47 -0.19 -20.52
CA ARG A 327 -27.19 -0.95 -21.76
C ARG A 327 -27.66 -2.38 -21.63
N ILE A 328 -28.20 -2.92 -22.71
CA ILE A 328 -28.74 -4.27 -22.76
C ILE A 328 -27.75 -5.16 -23.51
N PHE A 329 -27.45 -6.32 -22.96
CA PHE A 329 -26.56 -7.32 -23.55
C PHE A 329 -27.29 -8.65 -23.65
N LEU A 330 -27.10 -9.36 -24.76
CA LEU A 330 -27.38 -10.78 -24.87
C LEU A 330 -26.03 -11.50 -24.80
N ASP A 331 -25.84 -12.31 -23.76
CA ASP A 331 -24.53 -12.87 -23.37
C ASP A 331 -23.47 -11.77 -23.18
N THR A 332 -22.65 -11.51 -24.20
CA THR A 332 -21.59 -10.49 -24.23
C THR A 332 -21.79 -9.42 -25.30
N THR A 333 -22.84 -9.52 -26.12
CA THR A 333 -23.10 -8.62 -27.25
C THR A 333 -24.11 -7.54 -26.87
N GLU A 334 -23.76 -6.27 -27.06
CA GLU A 334 -24.66 -5.14 -26.80
C GLU A 334 -25.79 -5.08 -27.84
N ILE A 335 -27.02 -4.95 -27.36
CA ILE A 335 -28.25 -4.86 -28.16
C ILE A 335 -28.79 -3.43 -28.07
N MET A 336 -28.56 -2.63 -29.12
CA MET A 336 -28.87 -1.19 -29.11
C MET A 336 -30.36 -0.85 -29.23
N ASP A 337 -31.14 -1.67 -29.94
CA ASP A 337 -32.57 -1.46 -30.16
C ASP A 337 -33.45 -2.14 -29.10
N GLY A 338 -32.83 -2.87 -28.16
CA GLY A 338 -33.49 -3.68 -27.15
C GLY A 338 -34.26 -4.88 -27.70
N ILE A 339 -34.13 -5.21 -29.00
CA ILE A 339 -34.75 -6.38 -29.60
C ILE A 339 -33.80 -7.57 -29.43
N VAL A 340 -34.12 -8.43 -28.47
CA VAL A 340 -33.31 -9.59 -28.13
C VAL A 340 -33.82 -10.81 -28.91
N PRO A 341 -33.04 -11.35 -29.87
CA PRO A 341 -33.38 -12.61 -30.52
C PRO A 341 -33.17 -13.77 -29.52
N LEU A 342 -34.11 -14.72 -29.52
CA LEU A 342 -34.07 -15.85 -28.59
C LEU A 342 -33.70 -17.14 -29.32
N VAL A 343 -32.84 -17.96 -28.74
CA VAL A 343 -32.62 -19.36 -29.13
C VAL A 343 -33.47 -20.30 -28.29
N GLN A 344 -33.66 -21.55 -28.72
CA GLN A 344 -34.29 -22.56 -27.87
C GLN A 344 -33.46 -22.82 -26.60
N GLY A 345 -34.13 -22.97 -25.47
CA GLY A 345 -33.51 -23.13 -24.17
C GLY A 345 -33.23 -21.80 -23.47
N GLU A 346 -32.12 -21.74 -22.75
CA GLU A 346 -31.76 -20.61 -21.91
C GLU A 346 -31.14 -19.46 -22.72
N ASN A 347 -31.64 -18.26 -22.50
CA ASN A 347 -31.11 -17.00 -23.05
C ASN A 347 -30.79 -16.08 -21.87
N LEU A 348 -29.54 -15.61 -21.77
CA LEU A 348 -29.10 -14.76 -20.69
C LEU A 348 -29.04 -13.30 -21.15
N VAL A 349 -30.00 -12.50 -20.70
CA VAL A 349 -30.00 -11.06 -20.96
C VAL A 349 -29.43 -10.35 -19.75
N ARG A 350 -28.46 -9.46 -19.97
CA ARG A 350 -27.89 -8.61 -18.91
C ARG A 350 -28.21 -7.15 -19.20
N VAL A 351 -28.78 -6.46 -18.23
CA VAL A 351 -28.90 -4.99 -18.28
C VAL A 351 -27.87 -4.39 -17.34
N VAL A 352 -26.90 -3.68 -17.90
CA VAL A 352 -25.81 -3.04 -17.15
C VAL A 352 -26.11 -1.55 -17.03
N VAL A 353 -26.16 -1.07 -15.80
CA VAL A 353 -26.31 0.35 -15.46
C VAL A 353 -24.94 0.89 -15.09
N MET A 354 -24.48 1.89 -15.84
CA MET A 354 -23.21 2.59 -15.62
C MET A 354 -23.51 4.00 -15.11
N GLU A 355 -22.68 4.46 -14.18
CA GLU A 355 -22.70 5.82 -13.61
C GLU A 355 -21.24 6.24 -13.40
N GLU A 356 -20.90 7.48 -13.74
CA GLU A 356 -19.52 7.96 -13.63
C GLU A 356 -19.04 7.91 -12.17
N GLY A 357 -17.91 7.26 -11.92
CA GLY A 357 -17.31 7.14 -10.59
C GLY A 357 -17.92 6.07 -9.68
N ARG A 358 -18.75 5.16 -10.22
CA ARG A 358 -19.41 4.08 -9.47
C ARG A 358 -19.23 2.72 -10.13
N LEU A 359 -19.46 1.65 -9.37
CA LEU A 359 -19.44 0.29 -9.94
C LEU A 359 -20.69 0.02 -10.77
N ASP A 360 -20.54 -0.65 -11.90
CA ASP A 360 -21.66 -1.06 -12.74
C ASP A 360 -22.64 -1.95 -11.98
N ARG A 361 -23.93 -1.62 -12.04
CA ARG A 361 -25.01 -2.46 -11.50
C ARG A 361 -25.57 -3.34 -12.62
N SER A 362 -25.54 -4.66 -12.46
CA SER A 362 -26.03 -5.61 -13.47
C SER A 362 -27.31 -6.31 -13.02
N TYR A 363 -28.35 -6.25 -13.85
CA TYR A 363 -29.55 -7.08 -13.76
C TYR A 363 -29.42 -8.26 -14.72
N VAL A 364 -29.65 -9.47 -14.22
CA VAL A 364 -29.59 -10.71 -15.01
C VAL A 364 -31.01 -11.24 -15.21
N ILE A 365 -31.41 -11.39 -16.46
CA ILE A 365 -32.71 -11.93 -16.84
C ILE A 365 -32.47 -13.23 -17.61
N THR A 366 -32.88 -14.34 -17.00
CA THR A 366 -32.83 -15.65 -17.62
C THR A 366 -34.15 -15.93 -18.32
N ILE A 367 -34.13 -15.98 -19.64
CA ILE A 367 -35.30 -16.25 -20.48
C ILE A 367 -35.19 -17.67 -21.03
N GLN A 368 -36.10 -18.53 -20.59
CA GLN A 368 -36.17 -19.93 -21.03
C GLN A 368 -37.23 -20.04 -22.12
N ARG A 369 -36.79 -20.25 -23.37
CA ARG A 369 -37.66 -20.43 -24.53
C ARG A 369 -37.81 -21.91 -24.82
N GLY A 370 -39.04 -22.43 -24.76
CA GLY A 370 -39.27 -23.84 -25.03
C GLY A 370 -40.75 -24.20 -25.07
N PRO A 371 -41.08 -25.49 -25.24
CA PRO A 371 -42.45 -25.96 -25.18
C PRO A 371 -43.03 -25.63 -23.79
N MET A 372 -43.90 -24.63 -23.77
CA MET A 372 -44.63 -24.27 -22.56
C MET A 372 -45.63 -25.35 -22.22
N ASP A 373 -45.61 -25.77 -20.97
CA ASP A 373 -46.32 -26.95 -20.52
C ASP A 373 -47.81 -26.61 -20.25
N GLU A 374 -48.63 -26.46 -21.30
CA GLU A 374 -50.03 -26.04 -21.25
C GLU A 374 -51.07 -27.17 -21.23
N CYS A 375 -52.18 -26.93 -20.52
CA CYS A 375 -53.43 -27.69 -20.70
C CYS A 375 -54.32 -26.99 -21.75
N PHE A 376 -53.98 -27.09 -23.04
CA PHE A 376 -54.62 -26.39 -24.16
C PHE A 376 -56.17 -26.31 -24.10
N ILE A 377 -56.85 -27.44 -23.88
CA ILE A 377 -58.34 -27.48 -23.81
C ILE A 377 -58.87 -26.74 -22.58
N ALA A 378 -58.17 -26.84 -21.45
CA ALA A 378 -58.57 -26.15 -20.22
C ALA A 378 -58.33 -24.64 -20.35
N THR A 379 -57.18 -24.22 -20.89
CA THR A 379 -56.90 -22.81 -21.19
C THR A 379 -57.92 -22.23 -22.17
N ALA A 380 -58.26 -22.93 -23.25
CA ALA A 380 -59.29 -22.51 -24.20
C ALA A 380 -60.67 -22.38 -23.56
N ALA A 381 -61.03 -23.27 -22.62
CA ALA A 381 -62.29 -23.21 -21.91
C ALA A 381 -62.33 -22.07 -20.87
N TYR A 382 -61.30 -21.91 -20.05
CA TYR A 382 -61.31 -20.96 -18.93
C TYR A 382 -60.81 -19.56 -19.32
N GLY A 383 -60.13 -19.42 -20.45
CA GLY A 383 -59.69 -18.15 -21.04
C GLY A 383 -58.34 -17.64 -20.52
N SER A 384 -57.78 -18.25 -19.48
CA SER A 384 -56.45 -17.92 -18.96
C SER A 384 -55.77 -19.17 -18.40
N LYS A 385 -54.46 -19.29 -18.65
CA LYS A 385 -53.62 -20.37 -18.09
C LYS A 385 -53.35 -20.24 -16.60
N PHE A 386 -53.63 -19.06 -16.04
CA PHE A 386 -53.51 -18.75 -14.60
C PHE A 386 -54.82 -18.92 -13.84
N GLU A 387 -55.91 -19.30 -14.51
CA GLU A 387 -57.17 -19.58 -13.84
C GLU A 387 -57.01 -20.75 -12.87
N SER A 388 -57.63 -20.64 -11.70
CA SER A 388 -57.50 -21.59 -10.58
C SER A 388 -57.74 -23.05 -11.00
N ALA A 389 -58.74 -23.29 -11.84
CA ALA A 389 -59.06 -24.60 -12.39
C ALA A 389 -57.97 -25.16 -13.32
N VAL A 390 -57.33 -24.30 -14.13
CA VAL A 390 -56.28 -24.71 -15.08
C VAL A 390 -54.99 -25.04 -14.32
N VAL A 391 -54.62 -24.21 -13.35
CA VAL A 391 -53.45 -24.47 -12.47
C VAL A 391 -53.60 -25.79 -11.72
N LEU A 392 -54.80 -26.06 -11.19
CA LEU A 392 -55.08 -27.32 -10.49
C LEU A 392 -54.91 -28.55 -11.40
N LEU A 393 -55.41 -28.49 -12.64
CA LEU A 393 -55.26 -29.58 -13.62
C LEU A 393 -53.80 -29.77 -14.04
N ARG A 394 -53.03 -28.69 -14.18
CA ARG A 394 -51.59 -28.75 -14.47
C ARG A 394 -50.82 -29.43 -13.34
N HIS A 395 -51.09 -29.05 -12.09
CA HIS A 395 -50.45 -29.68 -10.95
C HIS A 395 -50.79 -31.18 -10.86
N PHE A 396 -52.03 -31.57 -11.18
CA PHE A 396 -52.42 -32.98 -11.27
C PHE A 396 -51.69 -33.73 -12.38
N ARG A 397 -51.55 -33.12 -13.57
CA ARG A 397 -50.76 -33.66 -14.67
C ARG A 397 -49.33 -33.92 -14.20
N ASP A 398 -48.69 -32.95 -13.56
CA ASP A 398 -47.28 -33.02 -13.19
C ASP A 398 -47.01 -34.05 -12.09
N GLN A 399 -47.87 -34.09 -11.07
CA GLN A 399 -47.68 -34.95 -9.91
C GLN A 399 -48.17 -36.39 -10.13
N TYR A 400 -49.27 -36.59 -10.87
CA TYR A 400 -49.93 -37.88 -10.99
C TYR A 400 -49.86 -38.51 -12.38
N LEU A 401 -49.87 -37.72 -13.46
CA LEU A 401 -49.83 -38.26 -14.83
C LEU A 401 -48.40 -38.43 -15.32
N LEU A 402 -47.53 -37.43 -15.15
CA LEU A 402 -46.13 -37.49 -15.61
C LEU A 402 -45.23 -38.39 -14.74
N SER A 403 -45.66 -38.73 -13.53
CA SER A 403 -44.92 -39.64 -12.64
C SER A 403 -44.86 -41.09 -13.13
N ASN A 404 -45.68 -41.47 -14.12
CA ASN A 404 -45.78 -42.85 -14.61
C ASN A 404 -45.74 -42.91 -16.15
N LYS A 405 -45.03 -43.89 -16.72
CA LYS A 405 -44.92 -44.11 -18.19
C LYS A 405 -46.24 -44.05 -18.97
N PRO A 406 -47.33 -44.73 -18.56
CA PRO A 406 -48.61 -44.65 -19.29
C PRO A 406 -49.26 -43.26 -19.19
N GLY A 407 -49.11 -42.57 -18.05
CA GLY A 407 -49.63 -41.22 -17.89
C GLY A 407 -48.85 -40.21 -18.73
N ALA A 408 -47.52 -40.35 -18.81
CA ALA A 408 -46.69 -39.55 -19.71
C ALA A 408 -47.05 -39.75 -21.19
N ALA A 409 -47.34 -41.00 -21.61
CA ALA A 409 -47.80 -41.27 -22.99
C ALA A 409 -49.18 -40.67 -23.29
N LEU A 410 -50.10 -40.65 -22.31
CA LEU A 410 -51.40 -40.00 -22.45
C LEU A 410 -51.25 -38.48 -22.60
N VAL A 411 -50.37 -37.89 -21.79
CA VAL A 411 -50.06 -36.46 -21.88
C VAL A 411 -49.43 -36.15 -23.24
N ASP A 412 -48.46 -36.93 -23.72
CA ASP A 412 -47.86 -36.75 -25.05
C ASP A 412 -48.92 -36.83 -26.17
N PHE A 413 -49.84 -37.79 -26.11
CA PHE A 413 -50.97 -37.86 -27.06
C PHE A 413 -51.86 -36.60 -27.01
N TYR A 414 -52.18 -36.12 -25.80
CA TYR A 414 -52.96 -34.91 -25.59
C TYR A 414 -52.27 -33.70 -26.22
N TYR A 415 -50.96 -33.50 -25.99
CA TYR A 415 -50.23 -32.36 -26.55
C TYR A 415 -50.16 -32.40 -28.08
N ARG A 416 -50.08 -33.59 -28.69
CA ARG A 416 -50.04 -33.71 -30.16
C ARG A 416 -51.38 -33.40 -30.85
N HIS A 417 -52.52 -33.66 -30.19
CA HIS A 417 -53.84 -33.61 -30.84
C HIS A 417 -54.75 -32.48 -30.33
N SER A 418 -54.49 -31.97 -29.13
CA SER A 418 -55.34 -30.94 -28.51
C SER A 418 -55.19 -29.52 -29.06
N PRO A 419 -54.03 -29.05 -29.60
CA PRO A 419 -53.90 -27.67 -30.08
C PRO A 419 -54.96 -27.24 -31.11
N PRO A 420 -55.24 -27.98 -32.21
CA PRO A 420 -56.28 -27.58 -33.17
C PRO A 420 -57.69 -27.62 -32.59
N ILE A 421 -57.93 -28.54 -31.63
CA ILE A 421 -59.23 -28.65 -30.94
C ILE A 421 -59.44 -27.47 -30.00
N ALA A 422 -58.38 -27.06 -29.30
CA ALA A 422 -58.40 -25.93 -28.38
C ALA A 422 -58.64 -24.60 -29.11
N ALA A 423 -58.00 -24.39 -30.27
CA ALA A 423 -58.24 -23.23 -31.12
C ALA A 423 -59.73 -23.12 -31.52
N TRP A 424 -60.36 -24.24 -31.91
CA TRP A 424 -61.78 -24.27 -32.26
C TRP A 424 -62.72 -23.99 -31.08
N ILE A 425 -62.34 -24.39 -29.86
CA ILE A 425 -63.10 -24.11 -28.63
C ILE A 425 -62.97 -22.64 -28.20
N ALA A 426 -61.79 -22.06 -28.36
CA ALA A 426 -61.51 -20.68 -27.95
C ALA A 426 -62.38 -19.67 -28.71
N ASP A 427 -62.54 -19.89 -30.03
CA ASP A 427 -63.27 -19.01 -30.96
C ASP A 427 -64.80 -19.04 -30.79
N ASN A 428 -65.36 -19.94 -29.97
CA ASN A 428 -66.81 -20.08 -29.81
C ASN A 428 -67.26 -20.15 -28.35
N ASP A 429 -67.99 -19.13 -27.89
CA ASP A 429 -68.49 -19.03 -26.50
C ASP A 429 -69.35 -20.23 -26.07
N THR A 430 -70.11 -20.84 -27.00
CA THR A 430 -70.99 -21.97 -26.69
C THR A 430 -70.19 -23.26 -26.47
N LEU A 431 -69.16 -23.50 -27.30
CA LEU A 431 -68.23 -24.61 -27.10
C LEU A 431 -67.42 -24.42 -25.82
N ARG A 432 -67.02 -23.18 -25.52
CA ARG A 432 -66.32 -22.83 -24.29
C ARG A 432 -67.13 -23.21 -23.05
N MET A 433 -68.42 -22.85 -23.03
CA MET A 433 -69.35 -23.21 -21.96
C MET A 433 -69.58 -24.73 -21.87
N GLY A 434 -69.74 -25.40 -23.01
CA GLY A 434 -69.86 -26.86 -23.05
C GLY A 434 -68.64 -27.57 -22.45
N THR A 435 -67.44 -27.13 -22.84
CA THR A 435 -66.18 -27.67 -22.32
C THR A 435 -66.02 -27.40 -20.81
N ARG A 436 -66.42 -26.22 -20.31
CA ARG A 436 -66.45 -25.94 -18.86
C ARG A 436 -67.35 -26.91 -18.12
N ILE A 437 -68.55 -27.19 -18.63
CA ILE A 437 -69.50 -28.13 -17.99
C ILE A 437 -68.88 -29.53 -17.91
N VAL A 438 -68.18 -29.97 -18.96
CA VAL A 438 -67.50 -31.28 -19.00
C VAL A 438 -66.28 -31.33 -18.06
N LEU A 439 -65.49 -30.25 -17.99
CA LEU A 439 -64.28 -30.19 -17.17
C LEU A 439 -64.58 -29.97 -15.68
N THR A 440 -65.64 -29.27 -15.33
CA THR A 440 -66.01 -28.96 -13.93
C THR A 440 -66.05 -30.18 -13.01
N PRO A 441 -66.69 -31.32 -13.34
CA PRO A 441 -66.65 -32.50 -12.47
C PRO A 441 -65.24 -33.07 -12.29
N ILE A 442 -64.38 -32.99 -13.31
CA ILE A 442 -62.98 -33.43 -13.24
C ILE A 442 -62.19 -32.49 -12.34
N VAL A 443 -62.33 -31.17 -12.51
CA VAL A 443 -61.70 -30.14 -11.65
C VAL A 443 -62.12 -30.34 -10.19
N GLY A 444 -63.42 -30.58 -9.94
CA GLY A 444 -63.94 -30.88 -8.60
C GLY A 444 -63.36 -32.17 -8.01
N MET A 445 -63.25 -33.23 -8.81
CA MET A 445 -62.62 -34.49 -8.39
C MET A 445 -61.14 -34.28 -8.02
N VAL A 446 -60.37 -33.60 -8.88
CA VAL A 446 -58.96 -33.29 -8.64
C VAL A 446 -58.81 -32.44 -7.39
N TYR A 447 -59.68 -31.45 -7.18
CA TYR A 447 -59.66 -30.62 -5.97
C TYR A 447 -59.80 -31.45 -4.69
N LEU A 448 -60.71 -32.45 -4.70
CA LEU A 448 -60.91 -33.36 -3.57
C LEU A 448 -59.70 -34.27 -3.31
N ILE A 449 -58.93 -34.64 -4.34
CA ILE A 449 -57.68 -35.41 -4.17
C ILE A 449 -56.65 -34.60 -3.38
N TYR A 450 -56.54 -33.30 -3.67
CA TYR A 450 -55.62 -32.40 -2.95
C TYR A 450 -56.14 -31.92 -1.59
N HIS A 451 -57.44 -32.07 -1.29
CA HIS A 451 -58.06 -31.62 -0.04
C HIS A 451 -58.79 -32.77 0.69
N PRO A 452 -58.06 -33.72 1.32
CA PRO A 452 -58.64 -34.95 1.88
C PRO A 452 -59.68 -34.69 2.97
N ALA A 453 -59.53 -33.62 3.76
CA ALA A 453 -60.53 -33.25 4.77
C ALA A 453 -61.88 -32.85 4.15
N THR A 454 -61.87 -32.11 3.04
CA THR A 454 -63.10 -31.73 2.31
C THR A 454 -63.76 -32.93 1.63
N ALA A 455 -62.97 -33.89 1.15
CA ALA A 455 -63.47 -35.14 0.59
C ALA A 455 -64.18 -36.02 1.64
N ILE A 456 -63.61 -36.13 2.84
CA ILE A 456 -64.21 -36.87 3.95
C ILE A 456 -65.55 -36.23 4.35
N LEU A 457 -65.60 -34.91 4.48
CA LEU A 457 -66.83 -34.18 4.84
C LEU A 457 -67.93 -34.31 3.78
N ALA A 458 -67.58 -34.19 2.49
CA ALA A 458 -68.52 -34.39 1.38
C ALA A 458 -69.06 -35.83 1.37
N GLY A 459 -68.20 -36.83 1.57
CA GLY A 459 -68.58 -38.24 1.66
C GLY A 459 -69.51 -38.53 2.84
N LEU A 460 -69.23 -37.95 4.02
CA LEU A 460 -70.12 -38.05 5.19
C LEU A 460 -71.48 -37.39 4.94
N MET A 461 -71.52 -36.26 4.24
CA MET A 461 -72.76 -35.56 3.91
C MET A 461 -73.63 -36.38 2.94
N VAL A 462 -73.02 -36.99 1.92
CA VAL A 462 -73.70 -37.93 1.01
C VAL A 462 -74.18 -39.19 1.75
N MET A 463 -73.37 -39.74 2.66
CA MET A 463 -73.76 -40.88 3.48
C MET A 463 -74.97 -40.54 4.38
N LEU A 464 -74.97 -39.38 5.03
CA LEU A 464 -76.09 -38.88 5.83
C LEU A 464 -77.35 -38.75 4.97
N LEU A 465 -77.22 -38.20 3.76
CA LEU A 465 -78.34 -38.02 2.83
C LEU A 465 -78.90 -39.36 2.35
N LEU A 466 -78.04 -40.35 2.06
CA LEU A 466 -78.45 -41.72 1.75
C LEU A 466 -79.12 -42.43 2.93
N ILE A 467 -78.63 -42.22 4.16
CA ILE A 467 -79.26 -42.75 5.38
C ILE A 467 -80.64 -42.13 5.59
N VAL A 468 -80.79 -40.82 5.36
CA VAL A 468 -82.08 -40.12 5.43
C VAL A 468 -83.04 -40.65 4.36
N LEU A 469 -82.59 -40.80 3.10
CA LEU A 469 -83.41 -41.36 2.02
C LEU A 469 -83.78 -42.83 2.28
N ALA A 470 -82.88 -43.64 2.83
CA ALA A 470 -83.15 -45.03 3.20
C ALA A 470 -84.14 -45.13 4.37
N ARG A 471 -84.03 -44.26 5.38
CA ARG A 471 -85.00 -44.16 6.48
C ARG A 471 -86.37 -43.67 5.98
N TYR A 472 -86.39 -42.72 5.04
CA TYR A 472 -87.61 -42.24 4.42
C TYR A 472 -88.31 -43.35 3.61
N ARG A 473 -87.55 -44.16 2.86
CA ARG A 473 -88.08 -45.33 2.14
C ARG A 473 -88.58 -46.43 3.09
N ARG A 474 -87.88 -46.73 4.20
CA ARG A 474 -88.34 -47.72 5.19
C ARG A 474 -89.61 -47.31 5.93
N ARG A 475 -89.80 -46.01 6.23
CA ARG A 475 -91.04 -45.50 6.84
C ARG A 475 -92.27 -45.65 5.93
N LYS A 476 -92.10 -45.68 4.61
CA LYS A 476 -93.20 -45.95 3.65
C LYS A 476 -93.57 -47.43 3.50
N ILE A 477 -92.82 -48.37 4.07
CA ILE A 477 -93.07 -49.83 3.96
C ILE A 477 -93.79 -50.38 5.22
N ILE A 478 -93.95 -49.59 6.29
CA ILE A 478 -94.60 -49.99 7.57
C ILE A 478 -95.92 -49.21 7.79
N VAL A 479 -96.60 -48.80 6.71
CA VAL A 479 -97.95 -48.19 6.76
C VAL A 479 -98.86 -48.93 5.82
#